data_AF-A0A925ADD1-F1
#
_entry.id   AF-A0A925ADD1-F1
#
_cell.length_a   1.000
_cell.length_b   1.000
_cell.length_c   1.000
_cell.angle_alpha   90.00
_cell.angle_beta   90.00
_cell.angle_gamma   90.00
#
_symmetry.space_group_name_H-M   'P 1'
#
loop_
_entity.id
_entity.type
_entity.pdbx_description
1 polymer ?
#
loop_
_entity_poly.entity_id
_entity_poly.type
_entity_poly.pdbx_seq_one_letter_code
_entity_poly.pdbx_strand_id
1 'polypeptide(L)'
;MFDMAYAEPTLLTGRSGAQYQFTIFERRSTFKPKGGVYIMGRGEGDRRYAFCFVGQTGDMSARPFNPDKTACFDAFRVDHILVLDEDNANRRAQIVDDLIQAYAPSCNTI
;
A
#
# COMPACT_ATOMS: atom_id res chain seq x y z
N MET A 1 11.34 -5.80 26.42
CA MET A 1 12.07 -4.82 25.58
C MET A 1 12.39 -5.52 24.27
N PHE A 2 11.55 -5.33 23.25
CA PHE A 2 11.75 -5.66 21.83
C PHE A 2 10.54 -5.00 21.14
N ASP A 3 10.63 -4.18 20.12
CA ASP A 3 11.66 -3.37 19.49
C ASP A 3 10.81 -2.29 18.78
N MET A 4 11.25 -1.04 18.72
CA MET A 4 10.50 -0.07 17.90
C MET A 4 10.61 -0.57 16.47
N ALA A 5 9.50 -1.05 15.89
CA ALA A 5 9.46 -1.45 14.49
C ALA A 5 9.84 -0.23 13.63
N TYR A 6 11.11 -0.15 13.24
CA TYR A 6 11.59 0.81 12.25
C TYR A 6 10.91 0.43 10.95
N ALA A 7 9.84 1.14 10.64
CA ALA A 7 9.14 0.94 9.39
C ALA A 7 10.08 1.33 8.25
N GLU A 8 10.41 0.37 7.37
CA GLU A 8 11.40 0.58 6.32
C GLU A 8 10.78 1.40 5.18
N PRO A 9 11.40 2.51 4.74
CA PRO A 9 10.92 3.25 3.59
C PRO A 9 11.30 2.55 2.29
N THR A 10 10.44 2.67 1.26
CA THR A 10 10.74 2.27 -0.11
C THR A 10 10.26 3.34 -1.09
N LEU A 11 10.98 3.50 -2.21
CA LEU A 11 10.63 4.42 -3.27
C LEU A 11 10.00 3.65 -4.43
N LEU A 12 8.77 4.02 -4.78
CA LEU A 12 8.11 3.52 -5.98
C LEU A 12 8.03 4.64 -7.02
N THR A 13 8.39 4.31 -8.25
CA THR A 13 8.28 5.24 -9.38
C THR A 13 6.97 4.98 -10.12
N GLY A 14 6.13 5.99 -10.27
CA GLY A 14 4.90 5.91 -11.06
C GLY A 14 5.18 6.01 -12.56
N ARG A 15 4.15 5.79 -13.39
CA ARG A 15 4.28 5.82 -14.86
C ARG A 15 4.74 7.19 -15.35
N SER A 16 4.36 8.25 -14.65
CA SER A 16 4.78 9.62 -14.90
C SER A 16 6.28 9.88 -14.68
N GLY A 17 6.98 8.97 -13.99
CA GLY A 17 8.34 9.18 -13.50
C GLY A 17 8.42 9.83 -12.12
N ALA A 18 7.29 10.24 -11.54
CA ALA A 18 7.24 10.72 -10.17
C ALA A 18 7.62 9.60 -9.18
N GLN A 19 8.32 9.98 -8.11
CA GLN A 19 8.72 9.06 -7.05
C GLN A 19 7.88 9.29 -5.79
N TYR A 20 7.42 8.19 -5.21
CA TYR A 20 6.57 8.17 -4.03
C TYR A 20 7.23 7.33 -2.95
N GLN A 21 7.50 7.94 -1.80
CA GLN A 21 8.09 7.26 -0.67
C GLN A 21 7.01 6.62 0.20
N PHE A 22 7.00 5.30 0.24
CA PHE A 22 6.11 4.51 1.10
C PHE A 22 6.84 4.04 2.33
N THR A 23 6.13 3.92 3.43
CA THR A 23 6.59 3.27 4.65
C THR A 23 6.00 1.86 4.71
N ILE A 24 6.84 0.84 4.92
CA ILE A 24 6.42 -0.57 4.97
C ILE A 24 6.06 -0.98 6.40
N PHE A 25 4.89 -1.59 6.57
CA PHE A 25 4.40 -2.14 7.83
C PHE A 25 3.92 -3.59 7.65
N GLU A 26 3.83 -4.35 8.75
CA GLU A 26 3.11 -5.62 8.75
C GLU A 26 1.61 -5.38 8.47
N ARG A 27 0.93 -6.30 7.78
CA ARG A 27 -0.51 -6.18 7.44
C ARG A 27 -1.41 -5.92 8.66
N ARG A 28 -0.99 -6.42 9.83
CA ARG A 28 -1.73 -6.28 11.11
C ARG A 28 -1.49 -4.95 11.83
N SER A 29 -0.59 -4.09 11.34
CA SER A 29 -0.34 -2.79 11.94
C SER A 29 -1.60 -1.92 11.95
N THR A 30 -1.73 -1.09 12.98
CA THR A 30 -2.80 -0.11 13.14
C THR A 30 -2.30 1.29 12.83
N PHE A 31 -3.19 2.17 12.36
CA PHE A 31 -2.83 3.52 11.94
C PHE A 31 -3.75 4.55 12.61
N LYS A 32 -3.26 5.79 12.65
CA LYS A 32 -4.08 6.94 13.06
C LYS A 32 -5.08 7.30 11.96
N PRO A 33 -6.21 7.96 12.30
CA PRO A 33 -7.15 8.42 11.30
C PRO A 33 -6.55 9.54 10.46
N LYS A 34 -6.12 9.18 9.25
CA LYS A 34 -5.48 10.07 8.28
C LYS A 34 -5.69 9.55 6.85
N GLY A 35 -5.76 10.45 5.88
CA GLY A 35 -5.84 10.08 4.47
C GLY A 35 -4.52 9.55 3.94
N GLY A 36 -4.58 8.60 3.01
CA GLY A 36 -3.38 8.16 2.32
C GLY A 36 -3.61 7.14 1.21
N VAL A 37 -2.51 6.80 0.54
CA VAL A 37 -2.40 5.72 -0.44
C VAL A 37 -1.80 4.51 0.27
N TYR A 38 -2.34 3.34 0.00
CA TYR A 38 -1.79 2.08 0.51
C TYR A 38 -1.59 1.06 -0.60
N ILE A 39 -0.63 0.17 -0.37
CA ILE A 39 -0.35 -0.95 -1.26
C ILE A 39 -0.37 -2.23 -0.43
N MET A 40 -1.11 -3.24 -0.90
CA MET A 40 -1.13 -4.56 -0.29
C MET A 40 -0.13 -5.45 -1.00
N GLY A 41 0.77 -6.07 -0.23
CA GLY A 41 1.79 -6.94 -0.78
C GLY A 41 2.32 -7.97 0.20
N ARG A 42 3.35 -8.68 -0.23
CA ARG A 42 4.06 -9.66 0.57
C ARG A 42 5.57 -9.52 0.51
N GLY A 43 6.25 -9.93 1.58
CA GLY A 43 7.70 -10.05 1.57
C GLY A 43 8.16 -11.23 0.70
N GLU A 44 9.28 -11.05 -0.01
CA GLU A 44 9.95 -12.12 -0.78
C GLU A 44 11.35 -12.44 -0.23
N GLY A 45 11.72 -11.89 0.93
CA GLY A 45 13.07 -11.98 1.49
C GLY A 45 14.00 -10.90 0.94
N ASP A 46 15.16 -10.71 1.58
CA ASP A 46 16.18 -9.72 1.18
C ASP A 46 15.64 -8.29 0.97
N ARG A 47 14.67 -7.86 1.80
CA ARG A 47 13.97 -6.56 1.67
C ARG A 47 13.28 -6.34 0.31
N ARG A 48 12.93 -7.42 -0.39
CA ARG A 48 12.12 -7.40 -1.60
C ARG A 48 10.66 -7.63 -1.26
N TYR A 49 9.80 -6.94 -1.98
CA TYR A 49 8.36 -7.00 -1.80
C TYR A 49 7.68 -7.14 -3.16
N ALA A 50 6.76 -8.09 -3.25
CA ALA A 50 5.81 -8.17 -4.35
C ALA A 50 4.48 -7.59 -3.88
N PHE A 51 3.76 -6.87 -4.74
CA PHE A 51 2.46 -6.31 -4.37
C PHE A 51 1.39 -6.59 -5.41
N CYS A 52 0.15 -6.64 -4.94
CA CYS A 52 -1.00 -7.04 -5.76
C CYS A 52 -2.08 -5.98 -5.83
N PHE A 53 -2.00 -4.91 -5.03
CA PHE A 53 -3.05 -3.91 -4.98
C PHE A 53 -2.52 -2.54 -4.60
N VAL A 54 -3.01 -1.49 -5.25
CA VAL A 54 -2.83 -0.09 -4.89
C VAL A 54 -4.20 0.53 -4.67
N GLY A 55 -4.39 1.25 -3.57
CA GLY A 55 -5.64 1.96 -3.29
C GLY A 55 -5.43 3.18 -2.40
N GLN A 56 -6.54 3.83 -2.06
CA GLN A 56 -6.54 5.03 -1.22
C GLN A 56 -7.67 4.98 -0.20
N THR A 57 -7.53 5.76 0.86
CA THR A 57 -8.59 5.98 1.86
C THR A 57 -8.52 7.40 2.40
N GLY A 58 -9.65 7.92 2.87
CA GLY A 58 -9.68 9.14 3.70
C GLY A 58 -9.30 8.88 5.15
N ASP A 59 -9.31 7.61 5.58
CA ASP A 59 -9.02 7.19 6.94
C ASP A 59 -8.28 5.83 6.95
N MET A 60 -6.98 5.85 7.26
CA MET A 60 -6.10 4.67 7.39
C MET A 60 -6.38 3.82 8.63
N SER A 61 -7.12 4.34 9.62
CA SER A 61 -7.51 3.58 10.81
C SER A 61 -8.69 2.63 10.53
N ALA A 62 -9.50 2.93 9.51
CA ALA A 62 -10.62 2.10 9.10
C ALA A 62 -10.17 0.75 8.53
N ARG A 63 -10.90 -0.31 8.89
CA ARG A 63 -10.68 -1.69 8.46
C ARG A 63 -12.04 -2.37 8.19
N PRO A 64 -12.09 -3.39 7.31
CA PRO A 64 -11.02 -3.84 6.41
C PRO A 64 -10.76 -2.85 5.28
N PHE A 65 -9.55 -2.87 4.73
CA PHE A 65 -9.26 -2.15 3.48
C PHE A 65 -9.86 -2.91 2.30
N ASN A 66 -10.74 -2.28 1.53
CA ASN A 66 -11.37 -2.84 0.33
C ASN A 66 -11.89 -4.28 0.54
N PRO A 67 -12.99 -4.46 1.30
CA PRO A 67 -13.52 -5.78 1.65
C PRO A 67 -13.75 -6.69 0.43
N ASP A 68 -14.17 -6.12 -0.70
CA ASP A 68 -14.44 -6.86 -1.95
C ASP A 68 -13.19 -7.53 -2.54
N LYS A 69 -11.99 -7.10 -2.12
CA LYS A 69 -10.69 -7.64 -2.60
C LYS A 69 -10.10 -8.71 -1.67
N THR A 70 -10.77 -9.05 -0.57
CA THR A 70 -10.26 -9.98 0.45
C THR A 70 -9.81 -11.31 -0.15
N ALA A 71 -10.63 -11.92 -1.02
CA ALA A 71 -10.28 -13.18 -1.67
C ALA A 71 -8.99 -13.10 -2.51
N CYS A 72 -8.76 -11.97 -3.19
CA CYS A 72 -7.53 -11.76 -3.96
C CYS A 72 -6.32 -11.55 -3.04
N PHE A 73 -6.47 -10.79 -1.95
CA PHE A 73 -5.40 -10.60 -0.97
C PHE A 73 -4.98 -11.90 -0.31
N ASP A 74 -5.93 -12.79 -0.04
CA ASP A 74 -5.66 -14.09 0.58
C ASP A 74 -4.99 -15.03 -0.41
N ALA A 75 -5.44 -15.06 -1.67
CA ALA A 75 -4.78 -15.83 -2.74
C ALA A 75 -3.34 -15.36 -3.00
N PHE A 76 -3.10 -14.04 -2.94
CA PHE A 76 -1.76 -13.47 -3.07
C PHE A 76 -0.89 -13.67 -1.81
N ARG A 77 -1.51 -13.99 -0.67
CA ARG A 77 -0.88 -14.12 0.67
C ARG A 77 -0.27 -12.81 1.16
N VAL A 78 -1.06 -11.73 1.11
CA VAL A 78 -0.63 -10.42 1.64
C VAL A 78 -0.26 -10.53 3.12
N ASP A 79 0.94 -10.09 3.48
CA ASP A 79 1.45 -10.01 4.85
C ASP A 79 2.04 -8.62 5.20
N HIS A 80 2.13 -7.71 4.22
CA HIS A 80 2.58 -6.34 4.41
C HIS A 80 1.59 -5.31 3.83
N ILE A 81 1.64 -4.11 4.40
CA ILE A 81 1.00 -2.92 3.86
C ILE A 81 2.02 -1.79 3.77
N LEU A 82 2.11 -1.18 2.59
CA LEU A 82 2.91 0.02 2.36
C LEU A 82 1.99 1.23 2.44
N VAL A 83 2.39 2.26 3.16
CA VAL A 83 1.56 3.45 3.40
C VAL A 83 2.29 4.73 3.00
N LEU A 84 1.59 5.56 2.26
CA LEU A 84 1.94 6.96 1.99
C LEU A 84 0.80 7.85 2.52
N ASP A 85 1.11 8.65 3.53
CA ASP A 85 0.20 9.68 4.01
C ASP A 85 0.01 10.77 2.95
N GLU A 86 -1.24 11.10 2.62
CA GLU A 86 -1.58 12.19 1.70
C GLU A 86 -3.03 12.61 1.96
N ASP A 87 -3.22 13.80 2.55
CA ASP A 87 -4.53 14.27 3.00
C ASP A 87 -5.39 14.77 1.83
N ASN A 88 -4.80 15.16 0.70
CA ASN A 88 -5.52 15.62 -0.48
C ASN A 88 -6.11 14.45 -1.29
N ALA A 89 -7.44 14.37 -1.37
CA ALA A 89 -8.14 13.31 -2.09
C ALA A 89 -7.82 13.24 -3.59
N ASN A 90 -7.71 14.39 -4.26
CA ASN A 90 -7.39 14.43 -5.69
C ASN A 90 -5.96 13.92 -5.94
N ARG A 91 -5.03 14.29 -5.06
CA ARG A 91 -3.64 13.83 -5.16
C ARG A 91 -3.51 12.33 -4.90
N ARG A 92 -4.24 11.79 -3.93
CA ARG A 92 -4.29 10.33 -3.72
C ARG A 92 -4.80 9.59 -4.96
N ALA A 93 -5.87 10.08 -5.60
CA ALA A 93 -6.40 9.48 -6.82
C ALA A 93 -5.34 9.48 -7.95
N GLN A 94 -4.65 10.60 -8.16
CA GLN A 94 -3.57 10.71 -9.14
C GLN A 94 -2.43 9.72 -8.87
N ILE A 95 -2.00 9.58 -7.61
CA ILE A 95 -0.94 8.64 -7.22
C ILE A 95 -1.38 7.19 -7.48
N VAL A 96 -2.61 6.85 -7.11
CA VAL A 96 -3.17 5.51 -7.34
C VAL A 96 -3.17 5.17 -8.83
N ASP A 97 -3.69 6.07 -9.67
CA ASP A 97 -3.73 5.86 -11.12
C ASP A 97 -2.32 5.71 -11.71
N ASP A 98 -1.38 6.54 -11.27
CA ASP A 98 0.00 6.53 -11.77
C ASP A 98 0.74 5.23 -11.42
N LEU A 99 0.52 4.71 -10.22
CA LEU A 99 1.09 3.44 -9.75
C LEU A 99 0.40 2.23 -10.39
N ILE A 100 -0.93 2.24 -10.55
CA ILE A 100 -1.64 1.15 -11.24
C ILE A 100 -1.14 1.02 -12.68
N GLN A 101 -0.96 2.14 -13.38
CA GLN A 101 -0.47 2.12 -14.76
C GLN A 101 1.01 1.73 -14.87
N ALA A 102 1.81 1.94 -13.83
CA ALA A 102 3.22 1.54 -13.80
C ALA A 102 3.41 0.04 -13.54
N TYR A 103 2.62 -0.54 -12.63
CA TYR A 103 2.87 -1.88 -12.10
C TYR A 103 1.80 -2.92 -12.45
N ALA A 104 0.64 -2.51 -12.97
CA ALA A 104 -0.51 -3.36 -13.29
C ALA A 104 -0.82 -4.43 -12.21
N PRO A 105 -1.09 -4.04 -10.95
CA PRO A 105 -1.26 -5.00 -9.86
C PRO A 105 -2.48 -5.91 -10.07
N SER A 106 -2.32 -7.21 -9.85
CA SER A 106 -3.31 -8.23 -10.21
C SER A 106 -4.68 -8.08 -9.52
N CYS A 107 -4.74 -7.53 -8.30
CA CYS A 107 -6.00 -7.32 -7.58
C CYS A 107 -6.68 -5.99 -7.92
N ASN A 108 -6.06 -5.08 -8.70
CA ASN A 108 -6.73 -3.86 -9.17
C ASN A 108 -7.66 -4.11 -10.37
N THR A 109 -7.44 -5.18 -11.13
CA THR A 109 -8.18 -5.48 -12.38
C THR A 109 -9.32 -6.50 -12.23
N ILE A 110 -9.48 -7.09 -11.04
CA ILE A 110 -10.50 -8.13 -10.76
C ILE A 110 -11.81 -7.51 -10.26
#